data_AF-A0A931Y6C3-F1
#
_entry.id   AF-A0A931Y6C3-F1
#
_cell.length_a   1.000
_cell.length_b   1.000
_cell.length_c   1.000
_cell.angle_alpha   90.00
_cell.angle_beta   90.00
_cell.angle_gamma   90.00
#
_symmetry.space_group_name_H-M   'P 1'
#
loop_
_entity.id
_entity.type
_entity.pdbx_description
1 polymer ?
#
loop_
_entity_poly.entity_id
_entity_poly.type
_entity_poly.pdbx_seq_one_letter_code
_entity_poly.pdbx_strand_id
1 'polypeptide(L)'
;MKEYLAQTDYIILSSNRLYTPLQKLTNCDVLPSGRCYPQTAMYYRALFQGLLGFKKVAEFTSFPTIPLLNIPIDDQGADESFTVYDHPKVMIFQKQ
;
A
#
# COMPACT_ATOMS: atom_id res chain seq x y z
N MET A 1 18.16 -5.31 -2.32
CA MET A 1 16.94 -4.58 -2.77
C MET A 1 16.94 -4.32 -4.26
N LYS A 2 17.95 -3.62 -4.83
CA LYS A 2 18.03 -3.36 -6.28
C LYS A 2 18.02 -4.63 -7.14
N GLU A 3 18.75 -5.66 -6.73
CA GLU A 3 18.80 -6.94 -7.42
C GLU A 3 17.44 -7.66 -7.47
N TYR A 4 16.72 -7.69 -6.35
CA TYR A 4 15.36 -8.23 -6.30
C TYR A 4 14.40 -7.47 -7.22
N LEU A 5 14.44 -6.13 -7.22
CA LEU A 5 13.61 -5.33 -8.13
C LEU A 5 13.96 -5.56 -9.60
N ALA A 6 15.23 -5.81 -9.92
CA ALA A 6 15.65 -6.11 -11.28
C ALA A 6 15.08 -7.44 -11.80
N GLN A 7 14.88 -8.43 -10.91
CA GLN A 7 14.36 -9.76 -11.26
C GLN A 7 12.84 -9.89 -11.05
N THR A 8 12.17 -8.86 -10.51
CA THR A 8 10.73 -8.91 -10.19
C THR A 8 9.91 -8.42 -11.37
N ASP A 9 8.98 -9.24 -11.87
CA ASP A 9 8.03 -8.83 -12.91
C ASP A 9 6.78 -8.15 -12.35
N TYR A 10 6.34 -8.55 -11.15
CA TYR A 10 5.16 -8.02 -10.49
C TYR A 10 5.39 -7.75 -9.00
N ILE A 11 4.87 -6.62 -8.53
CA ILE A 11 4.78 -6.29 -7.11
C ILE A 11 3.29 -6.26 -6.74
N ILE A 12 2.92 -7.02 -5.72
CA ILE A 12 1.54 -7.11 -5.22
C ILE A 12 1.52 -6.56 -3.80
N LEU A 13 0.74 -5.50 -3.58
CA LEU A 13 0.41 -5.00 -2.25
C LEU A 13 -0.98 -5.50 -1.90
N SER A 14 -1.08 -6.39 -0.92
CA SER A 14 -2.35 -7.06 -0.56
C SER A 14 -3.30 -6.19 0.25
N SER A 15 -2.78 -5.19 0.97
CA SER A 15 -3.59 -4.20 1.70
C SER A 15 -2.73 -3.00 2.09
N ASN A 16 -3.36 -2.04 2.77
CA ASN A 16 -2.73 -0.84 3.32
C ASN A 16 -1.93 -1.07 4.62
N ARG A 17 -1.92 -2.30 5.15
CA ARG A 17 -1.29 -2.69 6.43
C ARG A 17 0.14 -2.19 6.61
N LEU A 18 0.95 -2.21 5.55
CA LEU A 18 2.36 -1.80 5.65
C LEU A 18 2.62 -0.43 5.02
N TYR A 19 2.10 -0.16 3.82
CA TYR A 19 2.46 1.06 3.13
C TYR A 19 1.90 2.32 3.81
N THR A 20 0.77 2.25 4.51
CA THR A 20 0.21 3.40 5.22
C THR A 20 1.03 3.79 6.46
N PRO A 21 1.25 2.91 7.46
CA PRO A 21 1.98 3.29 8.66
C PRO A 21 3.47 3.54 8.40
N LEU A 22 4.14 2.73 7.57
CA LEU A 22 5.59 2.86 7.35
C LEU A 22 5.97 4.16 6.63
N GLN A 23 5.06 4.74 5.84
CA GLN A 23 5.27 6.06 5.24
C GLN A 23 5.18 7.23 6.23
N LYS A 24 4.61 7.01 7.42
CA LYS A 24 4.49 8.00 8.50
C LYS A 24 5.61 7.87 9.54
N LEU A 25 6.15 6.67 9.74
CA LEU A 25 7.21 6.37 10.70
C LEU A 25 8.61 6.80 10.21
N THR A 26 8.78 8.09 9.90
CA THR A 26 10.03 8.61 9.28
C THR A 26 10.79 9.63 10.13
N ASN A 27 10.21 10.13 11.22
CA ASN A 27 10.90 11.04 12.13
C ASN A 27 11.77 10.24 13.12
N CYS A 28 13.03 10.02 12.77
CA CYS A 28 13.93 9.18 13.55
C CYS A 28 14.42 9.82 14.85
N ASP A 29 14.23 11.14 15.01
CA ASP A 29 14.63 11.85 16.23
C ASP A 29 13.64 11.61 17.38
N VAL A 30 12.37 11.36 17.04
CA VAL A 30 11.28 11.15 18.01
C VAL A 30 10.95 9.66 18.20
N LEU A 31 11.22 8.82 17.20
CA LEU A 31 10.87 7.41 17.24
C LEU A 31 11.90 6.56 17.99
N PRO A 32 11.47 5.48 18.69
CA PRO A 32 12.40 4.54 19.31
C PRO A 32 13.38 3.92 18.31
N SER A 33 14.58 3.58 18.80
CA SER A 33 15.59 2.87 18.00
C SER A 33 15.00 1.60 17.36
N GLY A 34 15.25 1.43 16.06
CA GLY A 34 14.71 0.31 15.27
C GLY A 34 13.24 0.46 14.83
N ARG A 35 12.56 1.57 15.15
CA ARG A 35 11.16 1.84 14.73
C ARG A 35 11.01 2.99 13.73
N CYS A 36 12.13 3.46 13.16
CA CYS A 36 12.13 4.45 12.09
C CYS A 36 12.38 3.77 10.73
N TYR A 37 11.55 4.06 9.73
CA TYR A 37 11.57 3.40 8.42
C TYR A 37 11.64 4.38 7.23
N PRO A 38 12.57 5.35 7.21
CA PRO A 38 12.61 6.37 6.16
C PRO A 38 12.93 5.79 4.78
N GLN A 39 13.76 4.75 4.70
CA GLN A 39 14.08 4.07 3.44
C GLN A 39 12.86 3.35 2.86
N THR A 40 12.08 2.67 3.71
CA THR A 40 10.85 1.99 3.28
C THR A 40 9.79 3.00 2.83
N ALA A 41 9.68 4.13 3.52
CA ALA A 41 8.80 5.21 3.09
C ALA A 41 9.19 5.74 1.70
N MET A 42 10.48 5.95 1.44
CA MET A 42 10.98 6.35 0.12
C MET A 42 10.70 5.29 -0.95
N TYR A 43 10.86 4.01 -0.63
CA TYR A 43 10.51 2.91 -1.54
C TYR A 43 9.04 2.96 -1.98
N TYR A 44 8.09 3.07 -1.04
CA TYR A 44 6.67 3.14 -1.38
C TYR A 44 6.34 4.41 -2.20
N ARG A 45 6.89 5.57 -1.83
CA ARG A 45 6.72 6.81 -2.61
C ARG A 45 7.22 6.63 -4.04
N ALA A 46 8.42 6.07 -4.22
CA ALA A 46 8.98 5.83 -5.54
C ALA A 46 8.17 4.81 -6.35
N LEU A 47 7.68 3.73 -5.71
CA LEU A 47 6.82 2.74 -6.34
C LEU A 47 5.52 3.38 -6.84
N PHE A 48 4.83 4.14 -5.99
CA PHE A 48 3.56 4.78 -6.34
C PHE A 48 3.71 5.91 -7.38
N GLN A 49 4.87 6.57 -7.42
CA GLN A 49 5.20 7.55 -8.45
C GLN A 49 5.72 6.92 -9.76
N GLY A 50 5.87 5.59 -9.82
CA GLY A 50 6.40 4.89 -10.99
C GLY A 50 7.91 5.06 -11.22
N LEU A 51 8.64 5.65 -10.26
CA LEU A 51 10.08 5.91 -10.36
C LEU A 51 10.93 4.63 -10.28
N LEU A 52 10.34 3.50 -9.91
CA LEU A 52 11.00 2.21 -9.85
C LEU A 52 10.89 1.39 -11.14
N GLY A 53 10.30 1.93 -12.21
CA GLY A 53 10.06 1.18 -13.46
C GLY A 53 8.89 0.19 -13.36
N PHE A 54 7.96 0.42 -12.44
CA PHE A 54 6.75 -0.35 -12.28
C PHE A 54 5.53 0.53 -12.49
N LYS A 55 4.51 0.01 -13.16
CA LYS A 55 3.23 0.68 -13.40
C LYS A 55 2.11 -0.07 -12.68
N LYS A 56 1.22 0.66 -12.00
CA LYS A 56 -0.01 0.04 -11.45
C LYS A 56 -0.89 -0.43 -12.60
N VAL A 57 -1.12 -1.73 -12.68
CA VAL A 57 -1.89 -2.37 -13.76
C VAL A 57 -3.26 -2.87 -13.30
N ALA A 58 -3.43 -3.10 -11.99
CA ALA A 58 -4.72 -3.44 -11.42
C ALA A 58 -4.86 -2.92 -9.99
N GLU A 59 -6.10 -2.61 -9.61
CA GLU A 59 -6.51 -2.30 -8.25
C GLU A 59 -7.84 -3.01 -7.97
N PHE A 60 -7.93 -3.69 -6.84
CA PHE A 60 -9.14 -4.37 -6.40
C PHE A 60 -9.51 -3.85 -5.01
N THR A 61 -10.79 -3.56 -4.82
CA THR A 61 -11.37 -3.13 -3.54
C THR A 61 -12.61 -3.95 -3.26
N SER A 62 -12.92 -4.15 -1.98
CA SER A 62 -14.11 -4.88 -1.53
C SER A 62 -14.91 -4.00 -0.58
N PHE A 63 -15.39 -2.87 -1.07
CA PHE A 63 -16.15 -1.93 -0.24
C PHE A 63 -17.47 -2.53 0.24
N PRO A 64 -17.92 -2.21 1.46
CA PRO A 64 -19.27 -2.56 1.90
C PRO A 64 -20.30 -1.90 0.99
N THR A 65 -21.39 -2.60 0.71
CA THR A 65 -22.45 -2.12 -0.17
C THR A 65 -23.76 -1.98 0.59
N ILE A 66 -24.55 -0.95 0.27
CA ILE A 66 -25.93 -0.83 0.75
C ILE A 66 -26.78 -1.85 -0.01
N PRO A 67 -27.28 -2.95 0.60
CA PRO A 67 -27.83 -4.08 -0.14
C PRO A 67 -29.05 -3.73 -1.00
N LEU A 68 -29.86 -2.76 -0.54
CA LEU A 68 -31.08 -2.35 -1.23
C LEU A 68 -30.82 -1.50 -2.50
N LEU A 69 -29.68 -0.80 -2.53
CA LEU A 69 -29.37 0.19 -3.59
C LEU A 69 -28.15 -0.21 -4.43
N ASN A 70 -27.42 -1.25 -4.02
CA ASN A 70 -26.15 -1.68 -4.61
C ASN A 70 -25.13 -0.54 -4.74
N ILE A 71 -25.14 0.39 -3.78
CA ILE A 71 -24.22 1.54 -3.73
C ILE A 71 -23.03 1.16 -2.83
N PRO A 72 -21.78 1.20 -3.32
CA PRO A 72 -20.61 0.99 -2.49
C PRO A 72 -20.34 2.20 -1.60
N ILE A 73 -19.88 1.94 -0.38
CA ILE A 73 -19.44 2.97 0.58
C ILE A 73 -17.92 2.89 0.69
N ASP A 74 -17.22 3.96 0.32
CA ASP A 74 -15.77 4.02 0.51
C ASP A 74 -15.45 4.17 2.00
N ASP A 75 -14.99 3.08 2.60
CA ASP A 75 -14.63 2.98 4.01
C ASP A 75 -13.12 2.96 4.24
N GLN A 76 -12.30 3.39 3.26
CA GLN A 76 -10.85 3.44 3.42
C GLN A 76 -10.36 4.38 4.53
N GLY A 77 -11.22 5.29 4.99
CA GLY A 77 -10.98 6.16 6.14
C GLY A 77 -11.39 5.57 7.48
N ALA A 78 -11.96 4.35 7.50
CA ALA A 78 -12.35 3.65 8.71
C ALA A 78 -11.12 3.14 9.49
N ASP A 79 -11.39 2.48 10.62
CA ASP A 79 -10.35 1.82 11.41
C ASP A 79 -9.54 0.83 10.55
N GLU A 80 -8.25 0.67 10.88
CA GLU A 80 -7.33 -0.16 10.11
C GLU A 80 -7.84 -1.62 9.99
N SER A 81 -8.53 -2.13 11.01
CA SER A 81 -9.12 -3.47 11.00
C SER A 81 -10.02 -3.74 9.78
N PHE A 82 -10.85 -2.77 9.38
CA PHE A 82 -11.69 -2.88 8.19
C PHE A 82 -10.83 -2.93 6.92
N THR A 83 -9.91 -1.99 6.76
CA THR A 83 -9.12 -1.85 5.53
C THR A 83 -8.03 -2.91 5.35
N VAL A 84 -7.68 -3.64 6.41
CA VAL A 84 -6.66 -4.70 6.38
C VAL A 84 -7.27 -6.08 6.24
N TYR A 85 -8.39 -6.36 6.91
CA TYR A 85 -8.96 -7.71 6.99
C TYR A 85 -10.26 -7.85 6.19
N ASP A 86 -11.22 -6.94 6.38
CA ASP A 86 -12.57 -7.08 5.81
C ASP A 86 -12.64 -6.58 4.36
N HIS A 87 -12.10 -5.39 4.13
CA HIS A 87 -12.20 -4.64 2.87
C HIS A 87 -10.82 -4.21 2.34
N PRO A 88 -9.91 -5.17 2.04
CA PRO A 88 -8.56 -4.84 1.62
C PRO A 88 -8.52 -4.16 0.24
N LYS A 89 -7.60 -3.20 0.12
CA LYS A 89 -7.18 -2.64 -1.17
C LYS A 89 -5.97 -3.39 -1.70
N VAL A 90 -6.18 -4.20 -2.73
CA VAL A 90 -5.09 -4.91 -3.43
C VAL A 90 -4.62 -4.05 -4.60
N MET A 91 -3.32 -3.81 -4.71
CA MET A 91 -2.71 -3.13 -5.87
C MET A 91 -1.66 -4.04 -6.52
N ILE A 92 -1.72 -4.15 -7.84
CA ILE A 92 -0.76 -4.91 -8.64
C ILE A 92 0.02 -3.94 -9.52
N PHE A 93 1.34 -4.02 -9.44
CA PHE A 93 2.27 -3.25 -10.25
C PHE A 93 3.06 -4.19 -11.15
N GLN A 94 3.15 -3.89 -12.44
CA GLN A 94 3.91 -4.64 -13.43
C GLN A 94 5.16 -3.86 -13.83
N LYS A 95 6.29 -4.56 -13.94
CA LYS A 95 7.52 -3.99 -14.48
C LYS A 95 7.32 -3.55 -15.94
N GLN A 96 7.87 -2.40 -16.29
CA GLN A 96 7.90 -1.88 -17.66
C GLN A 96 9.22 -2.21 -18.35
#